data_AF-A0A7S2GMP1-F1
#
_entry.id   AF-A0A7S2GMP1-F1
#
_cell.length_a   1.000
_cell.length_b   1.000
_cell.length_c   1.000
_cell.angle_alpha   90.00
_cell.angle_beta   90.00
_cell.angle_gamma   90.00
#
_symmetry.space_group_name_H-M   'P 1'
#
loop_
_entity.id
_entity.type
_entity.pdbx_description
1 polymer ?
#
loop_
_entity_poly.entity_id
_entity_poly.type
_entity_poly.pdbx_seq_one_letter_code
_entity_poly.pdbx_strand_id
1 'polypeptide(L)'
;RLSGPAAAAQLPAVPSVDQTAAAMLPSDPRNVPGDGWPGVTEEASQRAWPAGQQPPSLGSWPRRPNGDVDRCWKAEVIWDLSQGWPGQCTGLRRTDLLMVETCRVACLNDQWCSVWQFSAENGCWR
;
A
#
# COMPACT_ATOMS: atom_id res chain seq x y z
N ARG A 1 -36.27 5.00 63.51
CA ARG A 1 -36.30 4.34 62.19
C ARG A 1 -35.67 5.29 61.18
N LEU A 2 -34.58 4.86 60.55
CA LEU A 2 -33.75 5.62 59.62
C LEU A 2 -34.45 5.80 58.27
N SER A 3 -34.37 6.98 57.65
CA SER A 3 -34.49 7.18 56.19
C SER A 3 -34.20 8.64 55.83
N GLY A 4 -32.97 8.95 55.44
CA GLY A 4 -32.63 10.17 54.72
C GLY A 4 -32.46 9.84 53.22
N PRO A 5 -32.74 10.77 52.29
CA PRO A 5 -32.57 10.52 50.87
C PRO A 5 -31.09 10.42 50.51
N ALA A 6 -30.73 9.37 49.77
CA ALA A 6 -29.38 9.16 49.25
C ALA A 6 -29.05 10.27 48.22
N ALA A 7 -27.94 10.96 48.44
CA ALA A 7 -27.36 11.87 47.45
C ALA A 7 -26.85 11.03 46.26
N ALA A 8 -27.40 11.25 45.08
CA ALA A 8 -26.86 10.69 43.84
C ALA A 8 -25.56 11.42 43.51
N ALA A 9 -24.44 10.70 43.56
CA ALA A 9 -23.16 11.23 43.10
C ALA A 9 -23.21 11.46 41.58
N GLN A 10 -23.02 12.69 41.15
CA GLN A 10 -22.82 13.03 39.74
C GLN A 10 -21.48 12.45 39.28
N LEU A 11 -21.54 11.57 38.29
CA LEU A 11 -20.35 11.11 37.56
C LEU A 11 -19.68 12.32 36.89
N PRO A 12 -18.34 12.38 36.85
CA PRO A 12 -17.66 13.45 36.14
C PRO A 12 -18.05 13.43 34.66
N ALA A 13 -18.31 14.61 34.10
CA ALA A 13 -18.59 14.77 32.69
C ALA A 13 -17.42 14.21 31.86
N VAL A 14 -17.72 13.29 30.94
CA VAL A 14 -16.76 12.84 29.94
C VAL A 14 -16.41 14.05 29.09
N PRO A 15 -15.13 14.43 28.93
CA PRO A 15 -14.77 15.53 28.06
C PRO A 15 -15.22 15.19 26.64
N SER A 16 -16.07 16.03 26.08
CA SER A 16 -16.55 15.95 24.72
C SER A 16 -15.34 15.90 23.78
N VAL A 17 -15.13 14.77 23.11
CA VAL A 17 -14.20 14.68 21.99
C VAL A 17 -14.62 15.71 20.95
N ASP A 18 -13.76 16.69 20.73
CA ASP A 18 -13.92 17.74 19.73
C ASP A 18 -14.05 17.09 18.35
N GLN A 19 -15.25 17.15 17.75
CA GLN A 19 -15.59 16.53 16.47
C GLN A 19 -15.20 17.43 15.30
N THR A 20 -14.00 17.99 15.31
CA THR A 20 -13.53 18.86 14.22
C THR A 20 -12.45 18.13 13.40
N ALA A 21 -12.87 17.72 12.19
CA ALA A 21 -12.20 16.86 11.20
C ALA A 21 -12.17 15.36 11.55
N ALA A 22 -12.82 14.54 10.73
CA ALA A 22 -12.61 13.09 10.76
C ALA A 22 -11.10 12.82 10.66
N ALA A 23 -10.53 12.13 11.66
CA ALA A 23 -9.12 11.77 11.66
C ALA A 23 -8.80 11.01 10.37
N MET A 24 -7.84 11.50 9.59
CA MET A 24 -7.40 10.85 8.37
C MET A 24 -6.83 9.46 8.71
N LEU A 25 -7.30 8.43 8.02
CA LEU A 25 -6.84 7.06 8.26
C LEU A 25 -5.46 6.85 7.63
N PRO A 26 -4.59 5.99 8.19
CA PRO A 26 -3.30 5.67 7.59
C PRO A 26 -3.40 5.19 6.13
N SER A 27 -4.47 4.48 5.78
CA SER A 27 -4.74 3.97 4.43
C SER A 27 -5.46 4.96 3.50
N ASP A 28 -5.82 6.15 3.96
CA ASP A 28 -6.41 7.18 3.09
C ASP A 28 -5.40 7.56 1.98
N PRO A 29 -5.74 7.51 0.69
CA PRO A 29 -4.81 7.89 -0.39
C PRO A 29 -4.31 9.34 -0.31
N ARG A 30 -4.99 10.19 0.47
CA ARG A 30 -4.59 11.57 0.73
C ARG A 30 -3.61 11.70 1.91
N ASN A 31 -3.39 10.63 2.67
CA ASN A 31 -2.35 10.54 3.69
C ASN A 31 -1.00 10.44 2.97
N VAL A 32 -0.53 11.55 2.41
CA VAL A 32 0.79 11.65 1.79
C VAL A 32 1.72 12.39 2.74
N PRO A 33 2.99 11.96 2.86
CA PRO A 33 3.94 12.59 3.76
C PRO A 33 4.29 14.01 3.26
N GLY A 34 4.49 14.92 4.21
CA GLY A 34 4.92 16.29 3.93
C GLY A 34 6.42 16.45 3.75
N ASP A 35 6.88 17.70 3.87
CA ASP A 35 8.29 18.06 3.82
C ASP A 35 9.11 17.29 4.88
N GLY A 36 10.32 16.85 4.50
CA GLY A 36 11.20 16.10 5.39
C GLY A 36 11.04 14.58 5.34
N TRP A 37 10.28 14.04 4.38
CA TRP A 37 10.28 12.62 4.03
C TRP A 37 11.24 12.34 2.84
N PRO A 38 12.18 11.38 2.92
CA PRO A 38 12.45 10.53 4.06
C PRO A 38 13.10 11.23 5.26
N GLY A 39 12.64 10.87 6.47
CA GLY A 39 13.19 11.42 7.71
C GLY A 39 14.51 10.76 8.07
N VAL A 40 15.37 11.47 8.81
CA VAL A 40 16.68 10.96 9.26
C VAL A 40 16.59 9.81 10.29
N THR A 41 15.42 9.64 10.92
CA THR A 41 15.10 8.47 11.75
C THR A 41 13.76 7.87 11.34
N GLU A 42 13.50 6.64 11.78
CA GLU A 42 12.21 5.95 11.59
C GLU A 42 11.06 6.75 12.22
N GLU A 43 11.25 7.34 13.40
CA GLU A 43 10.23 8.14 14.06
C GLU A 43 9.96 9.45 13.33
N ALA A 44 11.00 10.10 12.78
CA ALA A 44 10.83 11.30 11.96
C ALA A 44 10.03 10.98 10.69
N SER A 45 10.32 9.82 10.09
CA SER A 45 9.64 9.29 8.92
C SER A 45 8.17 9.01 9.18
N GLN A 46 7.86 8.40 10.33
CA GLN A 46 6.50 8.09 10.74
C GLN A 46 5.68 9.36 11.03
N ARG A 47 6.28 10.37 11.68
CA ARG A 47 5.63 11.65 11.99
C ARG A 47 5.37 12.54 10.77
N ALA A 48 6.06 12.30 9.65
CA ALA A 48 5.86 13.07 8.42
C ALA A 48 4.48 12.85 7.77
N TRP A 49 3.76 11.79 8.16
CA TRP A 49 2.44 11.45 7.65
C TRP A 49 1.35 12.16 8.46
N PRO A 50 0.35 12.82 7.85
CA PRO A 50 -0.65 13.55 8.63
C PRO A 50 -1.59 12.65 9.45
N ALA A 51 -1.72 11.36 9.12
CA ALA A 51 -2.35 10.36 10.00
C ALA A 51 -1.46 9.92 11.18
N GLY A 52 -0.25 10.46 11.30
CA GLY A 52 0.76 10.11 12.28
C GLY A 52 1.45 8.77 12.03
N GLN A 53 1.09 8.07 10.94
CA GLN A 53 1.62 6.76 10.59
C GLN A 53 1.70 6.54 9.07
N GLN A 54 2.74 5.81 8.64
CA GLN A 54 2.82 5.25 7.30
C GLN A 54 1.64 4.30 7.02
N PRO A 55 1.12 4.27 5.78
CA PRO A 55 0.12 3.29 5.39
C PRO A 55 0.68 1.87 5.55
N PRO A 56 -0.13 0.90 6.00
CA PRO A 56 0.27 -0.50 5.94
C PRO A 56 0.49 -0.91 4.48
N SER A 57 1.28 -1.97 4.25
CA SER A 57 1.49 -2.52 2.91
C SER A 57 0.14 -2.75 2.22
N LEU A 58 -0.04 -2.14 1.04
CA LEU A 58 -1.25 -2.21 0.22
C LEU A 58 -2.52 -1.62 0.87
N GLY A 59 -2.37 -0.80 1.92
CA GLY A 59 -3.50 -0.16 2.61
C GLY A 59 -4.32 0.75 1.70
N SER A 60 -3.66 1.49 0.82
CA SER A 60 -4.28 2.39 -0.16
C SER A 60 -4.41 1.78 -1.55
N TRP A 61 -4.04 0.51 -1.73
CA TRP A 61 -4.08 -0.12 -3.06
C TRP A 61 -5.55 -0.41 -3.47
N PRO A 62 -5.95 -0.10 -4.71
CA PRO A 62 -7.31 -0.38 -5.19
C PRO A 62 -7.72 -1.85 -5.04
N ARG A 63 -9.00 -2.09 -4.74
CA ARG A 63 -9.53 -3.44 -4.51
C ARG A 63 -10.59 -3.78 -5.54
N ARG A 64 -10.58 -5.02 -6.02
CA ARG A 64 -11.67 -5.59 -6.81
C ARG A 64 -12.89 -5.85 -5.91
N PRO A 65 -14.11 -6.03 -6.48
CA PRO A 65 -15.31 -6.32 -5.70
C PRO A 65 -15.20 -7.55 -4.79
N ASN A 66 -14.32 -8.49 -5.12
CA ASN A 66 -14.07 -9.69 -4.32
C ASN A 66 -13.02 -9.51 -3.20
N GLY A 67 -12.51 -8.29 -2.99
CA GLY A 67 -11.53 -7.97 -1.94
C GLY A 67 -10.06 -8.15 -2.33
N ASP A 68 -9.78 -8.73 -3.49
CA ASP A 68 -8.41 -8.87 -3.97
C ASP A 68 -7.82 -7.50 -4.35
N VAL A 69 -6.49 -7.43 -4.26
CA VAL A 69 -5.69 -6.33 -4.82
C VAL A 69 -5.97 -6.25 -6.32
N ASP A 70 -6.33 -5.06 -6.81
CA ASP A 70 -6.59 -4.84 -8.23
C ASP A 70 -5.27 -4.68 -9.01
N ARG A 71 -5.33 -4.83 -10.33
CA ARG A 71 -4.18 -4.63 -11.21
C ARG A 71 -3.70 -3.18 -11.15
N CYS A 72 -2.44 -2.97 -11.53
CA CYS A 72 -1.93 -1.62 -11.67
C CYS A 72 -2.66 -0.91 -12.83
N TRP A 73 -3.30 0.23 -12.56
CA TRP A 73 -3.98 1.03 -13.59
C TRP A 73 -2.99 1.78 -14.49
N LYS A 74 -1.77 2.02 -13.99
CA LYS A 74 -0.68 2.70 -14.70
C LYS A 74 0.63 1.95 -14.46
N ALA A 75 1.07 1.21 -15.46
CA ALA A 75 2.36 0.52 -15.44
C ALA A 75 3.34 1.19 -16.42
N GLU A 76 4.53 1.50 -15.92
CA GLU A 76 5.62 2.07 -16.71
C GLU A 76 6.89 1.23 -16.50
N VAL A 77 7.70 1.11 -17.55
CA VAL A 77 8.99 0.42 -17.47
C VAL A 77 9.99 1.39 -16.84
N ILE A 78 10.43 1.09 -15.62
CA ILE A 78 11.45 1.89 -14.91
C ILE A 78 12.87 1.58 -15.39
N TRP A 79 13.14 0.34 -15.82
CA TRP A 79 14.43 -0.08 -16.35
C TRP A 79 14.29 -1.37 -17.18
N ASP A 80 14.94 -1.43 -18.35
CA ASP A 80 15.02 -2.62 -19.18
C ASP A 80 16.38 -2.77 -19.89
N LEU A 81 16.51 -3.81 -20.74
CA LEU A 81 17.73 -4.09 -21.49
C LEU A 81 18.14 -2.94 -22.42
N SER A 82 17.18 -2.23 -23.01
CA SER A 82 17.44 -1.08 -23.88
C SER A 82 18.05 0.10 -23.11
N GLN A 83 17.78 0.16 -21.81
CA GLN A 83 18.31 1.12 -20.86
C GLN A 83 19.54 0.61 -20.09
N GLY A 84 20.14 -0.51 -20.51
CA GLY A 84 21.38 -1.04 -19.95
C GLY A 84 21.19 -1.92 -18.70
N TRP A 85 19.97 -2.36 -18.39
CA TRP A 85 19.76 -3.35 -17.34
C TRP A 85 20.40 -4.69 -17.74
N PRO A 86 21.14 -5.38 -16.86
CA PRO A 86 21.90 -6.58 -17.20
C PRO A 86 21.04 -7.84 -17.46
N GLY A 87 19.72 -7.76 -17.30
CA GLY A 87 18.81 -8.87 -17.58
C GLY A 87 18.91 -10.06 -16.62
N GLN A 88 19.48 -9.85 -15.43
CA GLN A 88 19.63 -10.90 -14.42
C GLN A 88 18.46 -10.87 -13.44
N CYS A 89 17.52 -11.81 -13.62
CA CYS A 89 16.41 -12.03 -12.70
C CYS A 89 16.62 -13.35 -11.97
N THR A 90 16.41 -13.36 -10.65
CA THR A 90 16.44 -14.59 -9.85
C THR A 90 15.06 -14.90 -9.30
N GLY A 91 14.71 -16.19 -9.20
CA GLY A 91 13.46 -16.62 -8.58
C GLY A 91 12.20 -16.50 -9.45
N LEU A 92 12.36 -16.23 -10.76
CA LEU A 92 11.23 -16.23 -11.69
C LEU A 92 10.70 -17.64 -11.91
N ARG A 93 9.40 -17.74 -12.21
CA ARG A 93 8.73 -18.99 -12.54
C ARG A 93 8.45 -19.04 -14.04
N ARG A 94 8.75 -20.17 -14.65
CA ARG A 94 8.41 -20.41 -16.05
C ARG A 94 6.89 -20.48 -16.22
N THR A 95 6.41 -19.94 -17.33
CA THR A 95 5.01 -20.01 -17.76
C THR A 95 4.89 -20.67 -19.13
N ASP A 96 3.66 -20.95 -19.56
CA ASP A 96 3.37 -21.55 -20.87
C ASP A 96 3.28 -20.49 -21.99
N LEU A 97 3.60 -19.23 -21.72
CA LEU A 97 3.55 -18.15 -22.70
C LEU A 97 4.76 -18.22 -23.64
N LEU A 98 4.49 -18.31 -24.93
CA LEU A 98 5.50 -18.51 -25.98
C LEU A 98 5.85 -17.24 -26.77
N MET A 99 5.19 -16.11 -26.49
CA MET A 99 5.42 -14.86 -27.20
C MET A 99 5.90 -13.78 -26.23
N VAL A 100 6.88 -12.99 -26.67
CA VAL A 100 7.43 -11.88 -25.86
C VAL A 100 6.33 -10.90 -25.42
N GLU A 101 5.40 -10.57 -26.33
CA GLU A 101 4.35 -9.61 -26.04
C GLU A 101 3.32 -10.17 -25.05
N THR A 102 2.95 -11.44 -25.17
CA THR A 102 2.03 -12.05 -24.20
C THR A 102 2.69 -12.20 -22.83
N CYS A 103 4.00 -12.44 -22.77
CA CYS A 103 4.78 -12.44 -21.52
C CYS A 103 4.73 -11.06 -20.83
N ARG A 104 5.03 -10.00 -21.60
CA ARG A 104 4.96 -8.61 -21.14
C ARG A 104 3.57 -8.27 -20.61
N VAL A 105 2.54 -8.47 -21.44
CA VAL A 105 1.15 -8.13 -21.10
C VAL A 105 0.66 -8.93 -19.89
N ALA A 106 1.03 -10.20 -19.77
CA ALA A 106 0.67 -11.01 -18.62
C ALA A 106 1.28 -10.45 -17.32
N CYS A 107 2.55 -10.03 -17.33
CA CYS A 107 3.16 -9.38 -16.18
C CYS A 107 2.48 -8.04 -15.85
N LEU A 108 2.24 -7.18 -16.85
CA LEU A 108 1.59 -5.88 -16.62
C LEU A 108 0.15 -5.99 -16.06
N ASN A 109 -0.53 -7.12 -16.30
CA ASN A 109 -1.87 -7.37 -15.78
C ASN A 109 -1.88 -8.15 -14.45
N ASP A 110 -0.72 -8.51 -13.90
CA ASP A 110 -0.59 -9.20 -12.62
C ASP A 110 0.00 -8.23 -11.59
N GLN A 111 -0.80 -7.82 -10.61
CA GLN A 111 -0.36 -6.90 -9.55
C GLN A 111 0.82 -7.41 -8.72
N TRP A 112 1.13 -8.71 -8.79
CA TRP A 112 2.25 -9.32 -8.09
C TRP A 112 3.48 -9.49 -8.96
N CYS A 113 3.39 -9.21 -10.27
CA CYS A 113 4.52 -9.32 -11.18
C CYS A 113 5.32 -8.02 -11.20
N SER A 114 6.52 -8.05 -10.62
CA SER A 114 7.45 -6.91 -10.65
C SER A 114 8.41 -6.95 -11.83
N VAL A 115 8.67 -8.13 -12.40
CA VAL A 115 9.65 -8.34 -13.46
C VAL A 115 9.28 -9.55 -14.31
N TRP A 116 9.65 -9.53 -15.58
CA TRP A 116 9.50 -10.66 -16.50
C TRP A 116 10.74 -10.79 -17.38
N GLN A 117 10.97 -11.98 -17.91
CA GLN A 117 12.03 -12.28 -18.86
C GLN A 117 11.49 -13.19 -19.96
N PHE A 118 11.93 -12.94 -21.20
CA PHE A 118 11.60 -13.79 -22.34
C PHE A 118 12.88 -14.26 -23.03
N SER A 119 12.92 -15.56 -23.35
CA SER A 119 13.93 -16.17 -24.20
C SER A 119 13.24 -17.00 -25.29
N ALA A 120 13.76 -16.94 -26.51
CA ALA A 120 13.24 -17.76 -27.61
C ALA A 120 13.39 -19.27 -27.35
N GLU A 121 14.38 -19.67 -26.54
CA GLU A 121 14.64 -21.07 -26.20
C GLU A 121 13.83 -21.52 -24.98
N ASN A 122 13.77 -20.67 -23.95
CA ASN A 122 13.22 -21.05 -22.64
C ASN A 122 11.79 -20.52 -22.38
N GLY A 123 11.27 -19.67 -23.26
CA GLY A 123 9.94 -19.07 -23.13
C GLY A 123 9.89 -17.92 -22.12
N CYS A 124 8.69 -17.69 -21.57
CA CYS A 124 8.40 -16.62 -20.62
C CYS A 124 8.62 -17.02 -19.16
N TRP A 125 9.23 -16.12 -18.40
CA TRP A 125 9.50 -16.22 -16.97
C TRP A 125 9.01 -14.95 -16.27
N ARG A 126 8.34 -15.10 -15.12
CA ARG A 126 7.86 -14.00 -14.29
C ARG A 126 7.67 -14.41 -12.83
#